data_AF-A0A4S9L2H9-F1
#
_entry.id   AF-A0A4S9L2H9-F1
#
_cell.length_a   1.000
_cell.length_b   1.000
_cell.length_c   1.000
_cell.angle_alpha   90.00
_cell.angle_beta   90.00
_cell.angle_gamma   90.00
#
_symmetry.space_group_name_H-M   'P 1'
#
loop_
_entity.id
_entity.type
_entity.pdbx_description
1 polymer ?
#
loop_
_entity_poly.entity_id
_entity_poly.type
_entity_poly.pdbx_seq_one_letter_code
_entity_poly.pdbx_strand_id
1 'polypeptide(L)'
;MDRFDLARRCNEYCSELRDDSPKKWGFFAAHPSLLNTEAALAEVAFALDVLDADGPIWKELGRRQAVVFVHPTHPVDTTKVNESMPQPLIDYPHETTRTATDMIIAGTRRKYPGCKRISNGSKHWQQAMADFKSFYYDLALSSSLSVLQSLLTMVPHDQILYGASFSRWSDTSYAPPSIKAFAEKLANFEMEPKLRSKMNYGNALATSPTSC
;
A
#
# COMPACT_ATOMS: atom_id res chain seq x y z
N MET A 1 13.19 -24.03 9.04
CA MET A 1 12.00 -23.18 9.02
C MET A 1 11.67 -22.94 7.56
N ASP A 2 10.48 -23.34 7.13
CA ASP A 2 10.08 -23.13 5.75
C ASP A 2 9.75 -21.65 5.52
N ARG A 3 9.89 -21.18 4.27
CA ARG A 3 9.53 -19.80 3.90
C ARG A 3 8.01 -19.56 3.96
N PHE A 4 7.22 -20.62 3.95
CA PHE A 4 5.77 -20.58 4.14
C PHE A 4 5.39 -20.39 5.63
N ASP A 5 6.08 -21.06 6.57
CA ASP A 5 5.86 -20.92 8.02
C ASP A 5 6.02 -19.48 8.52
N LEU A 6 6.90 -18.70 7.89
CA LEU A 6 7.20 -17.33 8.33
C LEU A 6 6.02 -16.39 8.10
N ALA A 7 5.35 -16.47 6.95
CA ALA A 7 4.18 -15.64 6.65
C ALA A 7 3.05 -15.93 7.64
N ARG A 8 2.77 -17.22 7.88
CA ARG A 8 1.80 -17.69 8.88
C ARG A 8 2.04 -17.08 10.26
N ARG A 9 3.27 -17.24 10.77
CA ARG A 9 3.65 -16.74 12.10
C ARG A 9 3.63 -15.21 12.20
N CYS A 10 3.92 -14.50 11.11
CA CYS A 10 3.74 -13.05 11.07
C CYS A 10 2.26 -12.65 11.13
N ASN A 11 1.37 -13.38 10.43
CA ASN A 11 -0.07 -13.11 10.46
C ASN A 11 -0.68 -13.41 11.84
N GLU A 12 -0.32 -14.54 12.46
CA GLU A 12 -0.74 -14.92 13.82
C GLU A 12 -0.30 -13.85 14.84
N TYR A 13 0.97 -13.47 14.85
CA TYR A 13 1.50 -12.44 15.75
C TYR A 13 0.87 -11.05 15.53
N CYS A 14 0.60 -10.67 14.28
CA CYS A 14 -0.11 -9.42 13.99
C CYS A 14 -1.58 -9.46 14.42
N SER A 15 -2.25 -10.63 14.38
CA SER A 15 -3.58 -10.79 14.97
C SER A 15 -3.53 -10.62 16.49
N GLU A 16 -2.62 -11.30 17.19
CA GLU A 16 -2.47 -11.17 18.65
C GLU A 16 -2.31 -9.69 19.06
N LEU A 17 -1.43 -8.93 18.38
CA LEU A 17 -1.26 -7.49 18.61
C LEU A 17 -2.52 -6.65 18.31
N ARG A 18 -3.32 -7.06 17.30
CA ARG A 18 -4.61 -6.43 16.95
C ARG A 18 -5.66 -6.74 18.02
N ASP A 19 -5.72 -7.96 18.50
CA ASP A 19 -6.70 -8.45 19.47
C ASP A 19 -6.43 -7.89 20.89
N ASP A 20 -5.16 -7.67 21.24
CA ASP A 20 -4.72 -6.94 22.45
C ASP A 20 -5.09 -5.45 22.46
N SER A 21 -5.32 -4.82 21.29
CA SER A 21 -5.58 -3.39 21.16
C SER A 21 -6.36 -3.02 19.88
N PRO A 22 -7.60 -3.50 19.71
CA PRO A 22 -8.32 -3.48 18.42
C PRO A 22 -8.79 -2.09 17.98
N LYS A 23 -8.81 -1.12 18.90
CA LYS A 23 -9.08 0.30 18.58
C LYS A 23 -7.83 1.07 18.12
N LYS A 24 -6.64 0.46 18.20
CA LYS A 24 -5.35 1.08 17.90
C LYS A 24 -4.67 0.44 16.68
N TRP A 25 -4.88 -0.86 16.48
CA TRP A 25 -4.17 -1.64 15.47
C TRP A 25 -5.14 -2.40 14.57
N GLY A 26 -4.75 -2.50 13.29
CA GLY A 26 -5.21 -3.49 12.32
C GLY A 26 -3.98 -3.93 11.51
N PHE A 27 -4.10 -4.96 10.67
CA PHE A 27 -2.97 -5.44 9.87
C PHE A 27 -3.41 -5.95 8.49
N PHE A 28 -2.49 -5.86 7.52
CA PHE A 28 -2.61 -6.52 6.22
C PHE A 28 -1.94 -7.90 6.28
N ALA A 29 -2.49 -8.91 5.60
CA ALA A 29 -1.86 -10.23 5.60
C ALA A 29 -0.50 -10.19 4.89
N ALA A 30 0.54 -10.62 5.60
CA ALA A 30 1.77 -11.04 4.96
C ALA A 30 1.53 -12.33 4.17
N HIS A 31 2.29 -12.53 3.09
CA HIS A 31 2.07 -13.67 2.20
C HIS A 31 3.36 -14.38 1.82
N PRO A 32 3.34 -15.71 1.67
CA PRO A 32 4.46 -16.44 1.11
C PRO A 32 4.67 -16.10 -0.36
N SER A 33 5.73 -16.66 -0.96
CA SER A 33 6.08 -16.40 -2.35
C SER A 33 4.91 -16.67 -3.30
N LEU A 34 4.49 -15.62 -4.02
CA LEU A 34 3.44 -15.67 -5.05
C LEU A 34 3.76 -16.63 -6.21
N LEU A 35 5.00 -17.10 -6.31
CA LEU A 35 5.42 -18.12 -7.29
C LEU A 35 4.90 -19.53 -6.93
N ASN A 36 4.51 -19.77 -5.68
CA ASN A 36 3.76 -20.96 -5.28
C ASN A 36 2.30 -20.56 -5.05
N THR A 37 1.52 -20.52 -6.14
CA THR A 37 0.13 -20.08 -6.14
C THR A 37 -0.77 -20.87 -5.19
N GLU A 38 -0.50 -22.17 -4.96
CA GLU A 38 -1.34 -23.02 -4.12
C GLU A 38 -1.08 -22.75 -2.63
N ALA A 39 0.18 -22.71 -2.20
CA ALA A 39 0.53 -22.32 -0.83
C ALA A 39 0.19 -20.85 -0.53
N ALA A 40 0.28 -19.98 -1.54
CA ALA A 40 -0.26 -18.63 -1.47
C ALA A 40 -1.78 -18.70 -1.18
N LEU A 41 -2.60 -19.26 -2.08
CA LEU A 41 -4.07 -19.32 -1.92
C LEU A 41 -4.52 -19.97 -0.60
N ALA A 42 -3.79 -20.96 -0.09
CA ALA A 42 -4.05 -21.56 1.22
C ALA A 42 -3.81 -20.57 2.38
N GLU A 43 -2.74 -19.78 2.33
CA GLU A 43 -2.49 -18.71 3.30
C GLU A 43 -3.50 -17.56 3.16
N VAL A 44 -3.97 -17.26 1.94
CA VAL A 44 -5.08 -16.31 1.73
C VAL A 44 -6.30 -16.77 2.51
N ALA A 45 -6.76 -18.01 2.27
CA ALA A 45 -7.96 -18.52 2.91
C ALA A 45 -7.82 -18.52 4.43
N PHE A 46 -6.68 -18.95 4.97
CA PHE A 46 -6.46 -18.91 6.43
C PHE A 46 -6.43 -17.48 6.98
N ALA A 47 -5.65 -16.58 6.38
CA ALA A 47 -5.53 -15.20 6.86
C ALA A 47 -6.84 -14.43 6.72
N LEU A 48 -7.61 -14.62 5.63
CA LEU A 48 -8.90 -13.97 5.42
C LEU A 48 -10.04 -14.58 6.26
N ASP A 49 -10.16 -15.92 6.30
CA ASP A 49 -11.34 -16.60 6.87
C ASP A 49 -11.17 -17.01 8.34
N VAL A 50 -9.94 -17.06 8.85
CA VAL A 50 -9.63 -17.43 10.25
C VAL A 50 -9.03 -16.28 11.03
N LEU A 51 -8.18 -15.45 10.40
CA LEU A 51 -7.50 -14.32 11.07
C LEU A 51 -8.06 -12.93 10.72
N ASP A 52 -9.10 -12.81 9.90
CA ASP A 52 -9.70 -11.52 9.47
C ASP A 52 -8.64 -10.48 9.04
N ALA A 53 -7.74 -10.92 8.16
CA ALA A 53 -6.74 -10.10 7.48
C ALA A 53 -7.14 -9.89 6.01
N ASP A 54 -6.43 -9.03 5.25
CA ASP A 54 -6.64 -8.80 3.80
C ASP A 54 -5.54 -9.46 2.95
N GLY A 55 -5.84 -10.26 1.89
CA GLY A 55 -4.79 -11.03 1.19
C GLY A 55 -5.01 -11.71 -0.20
N PRO A 56 -3.91 -12.21 -0.82
CA PRO A 56 -3.65 -12.45 -2.27
C PRO A 56 -4.57 -13.19 -3.25
N ILE A 57 -5.20 -12.48 -4.19
CA ILE A 57 -5.86 -11.19 -4.03
C ILE A 57 -6.92 -11.12 -5.13
N TRP A 58 -6.56 -10.74 -6.36
CA TRP A 58 -7.47 -10.03 -7.26
C TRP A 58 -8.86 -10.64 -7.54
N LYS A 59 -9.03 -11.96 -7.73
CA LYS A 59 -10.37 -12.55 -7.92
C LYS A 59 -11.14 -12.65 -6.60
N GLU A 60 -10.45 -13.04 -5.52
CA GLU A 60 -11.06 -13.29 -4.21
C GLU A 60 -11.27 -11.98 -3.41
N LEU A 61 -10.36 -11.01 -3.52
CA LEU A 61 -10.61 -9.62 -3.14
C LEU A 61 -11.58 -8.92 -4.07
N GLY A 62 -11.62 -9.27 -5.36
CA GLY A 62 -12.72 -8.82 -6.22
C GLY A 62 -14.06 -9.24 -5.63
N ARG A 63 -14.14 -10.45 -5.07
CA ARG A 63 -15.32 -10.96 -4.34
C ARG A 63 -15.51 -10.29 -2.96
N ARG A 64 -14.44 -9.97 -2.22
CA ARG A 64 -14.48 -9.42 -0.85
C ARG A 64 -14.37 -7.89 -0.73
N GLN A 65 -14.13 -7.18 -1.82
CA GLN A 65 -13.85 -5.75 -1.91
C GLN A 65 -12.64 -5.23 -1.10
N ALA A 66 -11.72 -6.12 -0.71
CA ALA A 66 -10.60 -5.81 0.17
C ALA A 66 -9.53 -4.88 -0.44
N VAL A 67 -8.73 -4.30 0.45
CA VAL A 67 -7.70 -3.30 0.13
C VAL A 67 -6.36 -3.99 -0.14
N VAL A 68 -5.65 -3.56 -1.18
CA VAL A 68 -4.31 -4.08 -1.53
C VAL A 68 -3.26 -3.02 -1.29
N PHE A 69 -2.32 -3.32 -0.39
CA PHE A 69 -1.09 -2.55 -0.23
C PHE A 69 0.05 -3.22 -1.01
N VAL A 70 0.64 -2.49 -1.97
CA VAL A 70 1.80 -2.98 -2.75
C VAL A 70 3.08 -2.37 -2.15
N HIS A 71 3.70 -3.10 -1.22
CA HIS A 71 4.94 -2.64 -0.59
C HIS A 71 6.14 -2.79 -1.55
N PRO A 72 7.03 -1.80 -1.67
CA PRO A 72 8.27 -1.91 -2.46
C PRO A 72 9.20 -3.04 -2.00
N THR A 73 9.90 -3.67 -2.94
CA THR A 73 10.95 -4.67 -2.67
C THR A 73 12.06 -4.55 -3.72
N HIS A 74 13.13 -5.32 -3.56
CA HIS A 74 14.25 -5.33 -4.51
C HIS A 74 13.83 -5.95 -5.87
N PRO A 75 14.41 -5.50 -6.99
CA PRO A 75 14.31 -6.19 -8.28
C PRO A 75 14.85 -7.63 -8.22
N VAL A 76 14.48 -8.45 -9.21
CA VAL A 76 15.00 -9.83 -9.36
C VAL A 76 16.52 -9.84 -9.56
N ASP A 77 17.04 -8.89 -10.32
CA ASP A 77 18.48 -8.60 -10.39
C ASP A 77 18.84 -7.62 -9.28
N THR A 78 19.59 -8.09 -8.28
CA THR A 78 20.03 -7.28 -7.13
C THR A 78 21.39 -6.62 -7.35
N THR A 79 21.94 -6.64 -8.57
CA THR A 79 23.22 -6.00 -8.90
C THR A 79 23.10 -4.49 -8.71
N LYS A 80 23.89 -3.92 -7.79
CA LYS A 80 23.85 -2.48 -7.53
C LYS A 80 24.47 -1.71 -8.69
N VAL A 81 23.80 -0.64 -9.12
CA VAL A 81 24.36 0.35 -10.05
C VAL A 81 25.53 1.13 -9.42
N ASN A 82 25.51 1.29 -8.08
CA ASN A 82 26.58 1.92 -7.31
C ASN A 82 26.59 1.31 -5.90
N GLU A 83 27.76 0.83 -5.43
CA GLU A 83 27.90 0.19 -4.11
C GLU A 83 27.52 1.07 -2.92
N SER A 84 27.72 2.38 -3.04
CA SER A 84 27.35 3.38 -2.04
C SER A 84 25.87 3.78 -2.07
N MET A 85 25.10 3.31 -3.06
CA MET A 85 23.69 3.63 -3.21
C MET A 85 22.82 2.51 -2.60
N PRO A 86 22.02 2.79 -1.56
CA PRO A 86 21.10 1.80 -1.01
C PRO A 86 19.90 1.63 -1.96
N GLN A 87 19.55 0.39 -2.31
CA GLN A 87 18.48 0.05 -3.24
C GLN A 87 17.11 0.72 -2.96
N PRO A 88 16.70 0.97 -1.70
CA PRO A 88 15.49 1.75 -1.40
C PRO A 88 15.43 3.16 -1.99
N LEU A 89 16.56 3.74 -2.43
CA LEU A 89 16.61 5.10 -2.97
C LEU A 89 16.08 5.20 -4.41
N ILE A 90 16.28 4.18 -5.24
CA ILE A 90 15.94 4.19 -6.67
C ILE A 90 15.25 2.90 -7.10
N ASP A 91 15.87 1.75 -6.85
CA ASP A 91 15.43 0.46 -7.39
C ASP A 91 14.04 0.05 -6.87
N TYR A 92 13.78 0.23 -5.56
CA TYR A 92 12.51 -0.16 -4.95
C TYR A 92 11.34 0.72 -5.45
N PRO A 93 11.44 2.07 -5.52
CA PRO A 93 10.46 2.90 -6.22
C PRO A 93 10.27 2.53 -7.70
N HIS A 94 11.35 2.19 -8.43
CA HIS A 94 11.27 1.79 -9.83
C HIS A 94 10.47 0.49 -10.03
N GLU A 95 10.73 -0.56 -9.24
CA GLU A 95 9.98 -1.82 -9.32
C GLU A 95 8.51 -1.66 -8.92
N THR A 96 8.24 -0.80 -7.94
CA THR A 96 6.86 -0.45 -7.55
C THR A 96 6.14 0.29 -8.69
N THR A 97 6.85 1.22 -9.35
CA THR A 97 6.33 1.96 -10.53
C THR A 97 6.08 1.02 -11.72
N ARG A 98 6.97 0.05 -11.96
CA ARG A 98 6.78 -0.99 -12.99
C ARG A 98 5.56 -1.86 -12.68
N THR A 99 5.41 -2.29 -11.42
CA THR A 99 4.25 -3.08 -10.95
C THR A 99 2.93 -2.33 -11.12
N ALA A 100 2.87 -1.05 -10.72
CA ALA A 100 1.70 -0.21 -10.93
C ALA A 100 1.38 0.00 -12.43
N THR A 101 2.42 0.24 -13.24
CA THR A 101 2.30 0.41 -14.70
C THR A 101 1.77 -0.86 -15.36
N ASP A 102 2.28 -2.04 -15.01
CA ASP A 102 1.78 -3.33 -15.49
C ASP A 102 0.30 -3.51 -15.12
N MET A 103 -0.08 -3.30 -13.86
CA MET A 103 -1.48 -3.42 -13.42
C MET A 103 -2.44 -2.50 -14.21
N ILE A 104 -1.99 -1.29 -14.57
CA ILE A 104 -2.73 -0.34 -15.41
C ILE A 104 -2.83 -0.87 -16.86
N ILE A 105 -1.72 -1.25 -17.47
CA ILE A 105 -1.68 -1.70 -18.87
C ILE A 105 -2.45 -3.02 -19.03
N ALA A 106 -2.09 -4.04 -18.24
CA ALA A 106 -2.73 -5.36 -18.21
C ALA A 106 -4.20 -5.31 -17.75
N GLY A 107 -4.62 -4.21 -17.13
CA GLY A 107 -6.01 -3.98 -16.72
C GLY A 107 -6.46 -4.88 -15.60
N THR A 108 -5.59 -5.13 -14.62
CA THR A 108 -5.86 -6.04 -13.50
C THR A 108 -7.13 -5.62 -12.75
N ARG A 109 -7.29 -4.34 -12.41
CA ARG A 109 -8.53 -3.81 -11.81
C ARG A 109 -9.75 -3.93 -12.73
N ARG A 110 -9.56 -3.81 -14.05
CA ARG A 110 -10.64 -3.92 -15.06
C ARG A 110 -11.15 -5.36 -15.21
N LYS A 111 -10.29 -6.36 -14.99
CA LYS A 111 -10.62 -7.80 -15.04
C LYS A 111 -11.38 -8.31 -13.79
N TYR A 112 -11.29 -7.60 -12.67
CA TYR A 112 -11.89 -8.02 -11.39
C TYR A 112 -12.80 -6.89 -10.81
N PRO A 113 -14.03 -6.75 -11.34
CA PRO A 113 -14.85 -5.52 -11.21
C PRO A 113 -15.49 -5.25 -9.84
N GLY A 114 -15.19 -6.06 -8.81
CA GLY A 114 -15.42 -5.67 -7.41
C GLY A 114 -14.50 -4.52 -6.97
N CYS A 115 -13.37 -4.35 -7.67
CA CYS A 115 -12.67 -3.09 -7.82
C CYS A 115 -13.36 -2.25 -8.93
N LYS A 116 -13.76 -1.00 -8.66
CA LYS A 116 -14.84 -0.29 -9.39
C LYS A 116 -14.59 0.03 -10.90
N ARG A 117 -15.72 0.16 -11.64
CA ARG A 117 -16.06 0.04 -13.10
C ARG A 117 -15.72 1.22 -14.08
N ILE A 118 -16.24 1.26 -15.33
CA ILE A 118 -15.66 0.90 -16.67
C ILE A 118 -16.24 1.82 -17.80
N SER A 119 -15.60 1.98 -18.99
CA SER A 119 -16.22 1.89 -20.37
C SER A 119 -15.28 2.34 -21.54
N ASN A 120 -15.59 1.97 -22.80
CA ASN A 120 -14.66 1.81 -23.94
C ASN A 120 -14.64 2.93 -25.02
N GLY A 121 -13.62 2.96 -25.91
CA GLY A 121 -13.49 3.85 -27.10
C GLY A 121 -12.64 5.12 -26.93
N SER A 122 -11.68 5.39 -27.84
CA SER A 122 -10.71 6.52 -27.88
C SER A 122 -9.80 6.76 -26.64
N LYS A 123 -9.76 5.81 -25.71
CA LYS A 123 -9.55 6.11 -24.28
C LYS A 123 -8.21 5.74 -23.65
N HIS A 124 -7.20 5.24 -24.36
CA HIS A 124 -6.06 4.57 -23.70
C HIS A 124 -5.35 5.42 -22.60
N TRP A 125 -5.03 6.68 -22.88
CA TRP A 125 -4.48 7.61 -21.87
C TRP A 125 -5.49 7.98 -20.78
N GLN A 126 -6.75 8.23 -21.15
CA GLN A 126 -7.81 8.59 -20.21
C GLN A 126 -8.16 7.42 -19.26
N GLN A 127 -8.08 6.18 -19.74
CA GLN A 127 -8.21 4.95 -18.95
C GLN A 127 -6.99 4.76 -18.05
N ALA A 128 -5.77 4.90 -18.58
CA ALA A 128 -4.56 4.84 -17.76
C ALA A 128 -4.58 5.88 -16.63
N MET A 129 -5.05 7.10 -16.91
CA MET A 129 -5.25 8.14 -15.91
C MET A 129 -6.42 7.88 -14.95
N ALA A 130 -7.49 7.22 -15.40
CA ALA A 130 -8.59 6.83 -14.52
C ALA A 130 -8.18 5.68 -13.57
N ASP A 131 -7.41 4.72 -14.08
CA ASP A 131 -6.85 3.62 -13.29
C ASP A 131 -5.76 4.14 -12.33
N PHE A 132 -4.90 5.07 -12.76
CA PHE A 132 -3.99 5.81 -11.86
C PHE A 132 -4.76 6.49 -10.72
N LYS A 133 -5.78 7.30 -11.05
CA LYS A 133 -6.70 7.95 -10.09
C LYS A 133 -7.65 6.98 -9.35
N SER A 134 -7.29 5.71 -9.24
CA SER A 134 -8.06 4.67 -8.53
C SER A 134 -7.23 3.84 -7.54
N PHE A 135 -5.93 4.11 -7.44
CA PHE A 135 -5.05 3.56 -6.41
C PHE A 135 -5.05 4.46 -5.19
N TYR A 136 -4.94 3.87 -4.00
CA TYR A 136 -4.58 4.62 -2.81
C TYR A 136 -3.07 4.87 -2.80
N TYR A 137 -2.67 6.08 -2.43
CA TYR A 137 -1.29 6.55 -2.36
C TYR A 137 -0.96 6.88 -0.92
N ASP A 138 -0.01 6.17 -0.32
CA ASP A 138 0.54 6.57 0.97
C ASP A 138 1.67 7.59 0.80
N LEU A 139 1.91 8.38 1.85
CA LEU A 139 2.90 9.47 1.86
C LEU A 139 4.24 9.09 2.52
N ALA A 140 4.52 7.80 2.70
CA ALA A 140 5.72 7.33 3.38
C ALA A 140 6.98 7.73 2.61
N LEU A 141 7.80 8.60 3.22
CA LEU A 141 9.07 9.11 2.68
C LEU A 141 8.95 9.84 1.32
N SER A 142 7.72 10.24 0.94
CA SER A 142 7.42 10.85 -0.36
C SER A 142 6.83 12.26 -0.25
N SER A 143 6.57 12.75 0.97
CA SER A 143 5.90 14.03 1.32
C SER A 143 6.67 15.32 1.00
N SER A 144 7.44 15.36 -0.08
CA SER A 144 8.00 16.61 -0.61
C SER A 144 6.89 17.52 -1.15
N LEU A 145 7.13 18.84 -1.13
CA LEU A 145 6.17 19.85 -1.60
C LEU A 145 5.64 19.54 -3.01
N SER A 146 6.54 19.22 -3.95
CA SER A 146 6.21 18.94 -5.35
C SER A 146 5.38 17.67 -5.53
N VAL A 147 5.63 16.62 -4.73
CA VAL A 147 4.85 15.38 -4.76
C VAL A 147 3.47 15.62 -4.17
N LEU A 148 3.36 16.34 -3.04
CA LEU A 148 2.07 16.67 -2.42
C LEU A 148 1.22 17.54 -3.35
N GLN A 149 1.79 18.59 -3.96
CA GLN A 149 1.09 19.41 -4.96
C GLN A 149 0.63 18.59 -6.16
N SER A 150 1.48 17.68 -6.65
CA SER A 150 1.17 16.80 -7.78
C SER A 150 0.03 15.83 -7.46
N LEU A 151 0.06 15.16 -6.30
CA LEU A 151 -1.00 14.25 -5.86
C LEU A 151 -2.32 14.99 -5.62
N LEU A 152 -2.30 16.13 -4.89
CA LEU A 152 -3.49 16.93 -4.62
C LEU A 152 -4.14 17.54 -5.88
N THR A 153 -3.36 17.73 -6.95
CA THR A 153 -3.86 18.21 -8.25
C THR A 153 -4.41 17.07 -9.11
N MET A 154 -3.79 15.90 -9.08
CA MET A 154 -4.11 14.81 -10.00
C MET A 154 -5.08 13.76 -9.43
N VAL A 155 -5.01 13.45 -8.14
CA VAL A 155 -5.67 12.30 -7.52
C VAL A 155 -6.84 12.76 -6.64
N PRO A 156 -7.99 12.04 -6.61
CA PRO A 156 -9.06 12.33 -5.66
C PRO A 156 -8.55 12.28 -4.22
N HIS A 157 -8.89 13.29 -3.40
CA HIS A 157 -8.32 13.43 -2.05
C HIS A 157 -8.73 12.31 -1.09
N ASP A 158 -9.76 11.54 -1.40
CA ASP A 158 -10.14 10.30 -0.71
C ASP A 158 -9.09 9.18 -0.81
N GLN A 159 -8.20 9.25 -1.80
CA GLN A 159 -7.22 8.21 -2.10
C GLN A 159 -5.80 8.52 -1.60
N ILE A 160 -5.61 9.62 -0.86
CA ILE A 160 -4.30 10.02 -0.34
C ILE A 160 -4.27 9.69 1.17
N LEU A 161 -3.35 8.82 1.57
CA LEU A 161 -3.23 8.28 2.92
C LEU A 161 -1.95 8.81 3.59
N TYR A 162 -2.02 9.09 4.89
CA TYR A 162 -0.81 9.23 5.69
C TYR A 162 -0.08 7.88 5.77
N GLY A 163 1.20 7.87 5.40
CA GLY A 163 2.10 6.72 5.50
C GLY A 163 3.32 7.07 6.34
N ALA A 164 3.66 6.22 7.28
CA ALA A 164 4.93 6.28 8.00
C ALA A 164 5.73 5.00 7.69
N SER A 165 6.82 5.13 6.93
CA SER A 165 7.76 4.02 6.76
C SER A 165 8.50 3.79 8.08
N PHE A 166 8.69 2.53 8.44
CA PHE A 166 9.37 2.02 9.66
C PHE A 166 8.60 2.17 10.99
N SER A 167 8.06 1.04 11.47
CA SER A 167 7.56 0.87 12.84
C SER A 167 8.62 1.20 13.92
N ARG A 168 9.90 0.93 13.64
CA ARG A 168 11.06 1.26 14.51
C ARG A 168 11.27 2.78 14.71
N TRP A 169 10.64 3.63 13.90
CA TRP A 169 10.76 5.09 13.95
C TRP A 169 9.42 5.81 14.22
N SER A 170 8.40 5.09 14.70
CA SER A 170 7.16 5.70 15.22
C SER A 170 7.43 6.65 16.40
N ASP A 171 8.51 6.42 17.14
CA ASP A 171 9.21 7.45 17.89
C ASP A 171 10.20 8.20 16.96
N THR A 172 9.84 9.44 16.62
CA THR A 172 10.67 10.31 15.77
C THR A 172 11.97 10.72 16.45
N SER A 173 12.19 10.43 17.75
CA SER A 173 13.43 10.75 18.47
C SER A 173 14.66 10.11 17.80
N TYR A 174 14.55 8.86 17.38
CA TYR A 174 15.67 8.09 16.82
C TYR A 174 15.74 8.05 15.28
N ALA A 175 14.73 8.57 14.59
CA ALA A 175 14.69 8.57 13.12
C ALA A 175 15.88 9.39 12.53
N PRO A 176 16.51 8.94 11.42
CA PRO A 176 17.51 9.74 10.72
C PRO A 176 16.95 11.12 10.30
N PRO A 177 17.78 12.20 10.25
CA PRO A 177 17.30 13.55 9.92
C PRO A 177 16.52 13.64 8.60
N SER A 178 16.89 12.84 7.59
CA SER A 178 16.18 12.74 6.32
C SER A 178 14.73 12.25 6.47
N ILE A 179 14.47 11.33 7.40
CA ILE A 179 13.14 10.79 7.69
C ILE A 179 12.30 11.82 8.46
N LYS A 180 12.88 12.49 9.47
CA LYS A 180 12.20 13.58 10.21
C LYS A 180 11.77 14.70 9.26
N ALA A 181 12.65 15.09 8.34
CA ALA A 181 12.36 16.12 7.34
C ALA A 181 11.15 15.82 6.45
N PHE A 182 10.79 14.55 6.20
CA PHE A 182 9.56 14.20 5.47
C PHE A 182 8.31 14.39 6.34
N ALA A 183 8.35 13.96 7.60
CA ALA A 183 7.24 14.17 8.54
C ALA A 183 7.01 15.67 8.80
N GLU A 184 8.06 16.44 9.02
CA GLU A 184 8.03 17.90 9.20
C GLU A 184 7.48 18.63 7.97
N LYS A 185 7.90 18.24 6.75
CA LYS A 185 7.35 18.82 5.50
C LYS A 185 5.85 18.56 5.35
N LEU A 186 5.37 17.36 5.74
CA LEU A 186 3.94 17.05 5.69
C LEU A 186 3.13 17.83 6.75
N ALA A 187 3.67 17.94 7.96
CA ALA A 187 3.06 18.73 9.04
C ALA A 187 2.93 20.21 8.66
N ASN A 188 3.99 20.78 8.08
CA ASN A 188 4.08 22.20 7.72
C ASN A 188 3.49 22.55 6.34
N PHE A 189 3.09 21.57 5.51
CA PHE A 189 2.44 21.83 4.22
C PHE A 189 1.10 22.54 4.44
N GLU A 190 0.89 23.72 3.86
CA GLU A 190 -0.35 24.47 3.99
C GLU A 190 -1.53 23.77 3.28
N MET A 191 -2.56 23.40 4.04
CA MET A 191 -3.78 22.77 3.53
C MET A 191 -4.95 23.03 4.48
N GLU A 192 -6.17 22.92 3.96
CA GLU A 192 -7.39 23.10 4.74
C GLU A 192 -7.50 22.03 5.86
N PRO A 193 -7.94 22.38 7.09
CA PRO A 193 -7.91 21.46 8.24
C PRO A 193 -8.71 20.15 8.07
N LYS A 194 -9.87 20.17 7.40
CA LYS A 194 -10.64 18.94 7.15
C LYS A 194 -9.92 18.04 6.14
N LEU A 195 -9.32 18.60 5.08
CA LEU A 195 -8.47 17.86 4.15
C LEU A 195 -7.29 17.19 4.88
N ARG A 196 -6.62 17.89 5.80
CA ARG A 196 -5.55 17.30 6.62
C ARG A 196 -6.06 16.14 7.48
N SER A 197 -7.17 16.34 8.19
CA SER A 197 -7.78 15.31 9.05
C SER A 197 -8.20 14.07 8.24
N LYS A 198 -8.75 14.31 7.03
CA LYS A 198 -9.13 13.29 6.06
C LYS A 198 -7.93 12.47 5.59
N MET A 199 -6.83 13.12 5.19
CA MET A 199 -5.59 12.42 4.79
C MET A 199 -4.92 11.66 5.94
N ASN A 200 -4.90 12.24 7.14
CA ASN A 200 -4.22 11.65 8.30
C ASN A 200 -4.97 10.46 8.91
N TYR A 201 -6.31 10.47 8.89
CA TYR A 201 -7.13 9.45 9.57
C TYR A 201 -8.36 9.03 8.77
N GLY A 202 -9.14 10.00 8.26
CA GLY A 202 -10.47 9.73 7.70
C GLY A 202 -10.47 8.75 6.51
N ASN A 203 -9.52 8.88 5.59
CA ASN A 203 -9.42 8.01 4.42
C ASN A 203 -9.06 6.57 4.80
N ALA A 204 -8.09 6.40 5.73
CA ALA A 204 -7.67 5.08 6.18
C ALA A 204 -8.79 4.34 6.93
N LEU A 205 -9.57 5.06 7.74
CA LEU A 205 -10.76 4.53 8.41
C LEU A 205 -11.85 4.13 7.39
N ALA A 206 -12.10 4.94 6.36
CA ALA A 206 -13.07 4.65 5.31
C ALA A 206 -12.66 3.47 4.40
N THR A 207 -11.41 3.04 4.46
CA THR A 207 -10.91 1.82 3.79
C THR A 207 -10.88 0.58 4.69
N SER A 208 -11.09 0.72 6.00
CA SER A 208 -11.06 -0.41 6.94
C SER A 208 -12.41 -1.14 7.00
N PRO A 209 -12.46 -2.49 6.96
CA PRO A 209 -13.72 -3.23 7.07
C PRO A 209 -14.40 -3.08 8.44
N THR A 210 -13.67 -2.60 9.47
CA THR A 210 -14.19 -2.36 10.83
C THR A 210 -15.07 -1.09 10.96
N SER A 211 -15.38 -0.39 9.86
CA SER A 211 -16.22 0.81 9.87
C SER A 211 -17.73 0.50 9.74
N CYS A 212 -18.29 -0.23 10.71
CA CYS A 212 -19.73 -0.38 10.92
C CYS A 212 -20.08 -0.50 12.41
#